data_AF-A0A514BS29-F1
#
_entry.id   AF-A0A514BS29-F1
#
_cell.length_a   1.000
_cell.length_b   1.000
_cell.length_c   1.000
_cell.angle_alpha   90.00
_cell.angle_beta   90.00
_cell.angle_gamma   90.00
#
_symmetry.space_group_name_H-M   'P 1'
#
loop_
_entity.id
_entity.type
_entity.pdbx_description
1 polymer ?
#
loop_
_entity_poly.entity_id
_entity_poly.type
_entity_poly.pdbx_seq_one_letter_code
_entity_poly.pdbx_strand_id
1 'polypeptide(L)'
;MDWVRRTTGDKAFTLAQAQREDLRAYLVPTWDWDLEEGEDFVAQHWQHFFAQALEDWELDRSRWPKQRTPAMFRGWFEVTVCCGVLDLGGHPGQED
;
A
#
# COMPACT_ATOMS: atom_id res chain seq x y z
N MET A 1 -13.53 -1.68 14.36
CA MET A 1 -13.14 -0.28 14.06
C MET A 1 -12.63 0.48 15.29
N ASP A 2 -12.54 -0.15 16.47
CA ASP A 2 -12.20 0.55 17.72
C ASP A 2 -10.71 0.82 17.97
N TRP A 3 -9.82 0.15 17.22
CA TRP A 3 -8.37 0.35 17.39
C TRP A 3 -7.86 1.66 16.77
N VAL A 4 -8.43 2.08 15.63
CA VAL A 4 -8.06 3.31 14.90
C VAL A 4 -8.41 4.57 15.69
N ARG A 5 -9.51 4.55 16.45
CA ARG A 5 -10.01 5.73 17.20
C ARG A 5 -9.15 6.14 18.38
N ARG A 6 -8.14 5.35 18.75
CA ARG A 6 -7.30 5.59 19.93
C ARG A 6 -6.03 6.37 19.60
N THR A 7 -5.63 6.47 18.34
CA THR A 7 -4.35 7.06 17.92
C THR A 7 -4.48 8.46 17.30
N THR A 8 -5.64 8.78 16.72
CA THR A 8 -5.91 10.08 16.10
C THR A 8 -6.63 10.99 17.09
N GLY A 9 -5.87 11.77 17.86
CA GLY A 9 -6.41 12.93 18.57
C GLY A 9 -7.22 13.82 17.63
N ASP A 10 -8.23 14.48 18.20
CA ASP A 10 -9.40 15.19 17.64
C ASP A 10 -9.20 16.11 16.40
N LYS A 11 -8.58 15.58 15.34
CA LYS A 11 -8.59 16.13 14.00
C LYS A 11 -9.56 15.28 13.19
N ALA A 12 -10.74 15.83 12.94
CA ALA A 12 -11.70 15.25 12.02
C ALA A 12 -11.15 15.33 10.58
N PHE A 13 -10.28 14.40 10.20
CA PHE A 13 -9.95 14.16 8.81
C PHE A 13 -11.19 13.61 8.10
N THR A 14 -11.50 14.15 6.92
CA THR A 14 -12.46 13.46 6.05
C THR A 14 -11.81 12.18 5.52
N LEU A 15 -12.61 11.13 5.29
CA LEU A 15 -12.13 9.88 4.69
C LEU A 15 -11.33 10.13 3.41
N ALA A 16 -11.80 11.06 2.57
CA ALA A 16 -11.14 11.42 1.32
C ALA A 16 -9.75 12.08 1.52
N GLN A 17 -9.54 12.81 2.62
CA GLN A 17 -8.25 13.42 2.94
C GLN A 17 -7.28 12.38 3.51
N ALA A 18 -7.74 11.52 4.42
CA ALA A 18 -6.91 10.44 4.97
C ALA A 18 -6.46 9.45 3.87
N GLN A 19 -7.35 9.13 2.91
CA GLN A 19 -7.02 8.28 1.76
C GLN A 19 -5.95 8.86 0.84
N ARG A 20 -5.80 10.19 0.80
CA ARG A 20 -4.78 10.84 -0.04
C ARG A 20 -3.41 10.92 0.63
N GLU A 21 -3.34 10.93 1.96
CA GLU A 21 -2.07 11.13 2.68
C GLU A 21 -1.29 9.84 2.96
N ASP A 22 -1.93 8.66 2.96
CA ASP A 22 -1.27 7.35 3.21
C ASP A 22 -1.29 6.44 1.97
N LEU A 23 -1.02 7.02 0.80
CA LEU A 23 -0.99 6.31 -0.47
C LEU A 23 0.43 5.82 -0.75
N ARG A 24 0.59 4.51 -0.95
CA ARG A 24 1.88 3.89 -1.30
C ARG A 24 1.80 3.32 -2.71
N ALA A 25 2.80 3.64 -3.53
CA ALA A 25 2.99 3.04 -4.84
C ALA A 25 4.19 2.08 -4.79
N TYR A 26 4.02 0.89 -5.35
CA TYR A 26 5.07 -0.13 -5.43
C TYR A 26 5.36 -0.43 -6.89
N LEU A 27 6.65 -0.54 -7.23
CA LEU A 27 7.06 -1.13 -8.49
C LEU A 27 7.10 -2.64 -8.31
N VAL A 28 6.37 -3.35 -9.16
CA VAL A 28 6.35 -4.80 -9.20
C VAL A 28 7.05 -5.27 -10.47
N PRO A 29 7.72 -6.44 -10.45
CA PRO A 29 8.22 -7.02 -11.68
C PRO A 29 7.00 -7.44 -12.51
N THR A 30 6.72 -6.71 -13.58
CA THR A 30 5.75 -7.09 -14.61
C THR A 30 6.50 -7.21 -15.93
N TRP A 31 6.20 -8.25 -16.70
CA TRP A 31 7.00 -8.57 -17.89
C TRP A 31 6.39 -7.93 -19.14
N ASP A 32 5.07 -7.75 -19.22
CA ASP A 32 4.39 -7.36 -20.47
C ASP A 32 3.23 -6.34 -20.37
N TRP A 33 3.31 -5.31 -19.50
CA TRP A 33 2.27 -4.26 -19.35
C TRP A 33 0.85 -4.79 -19.05
N ASP A 34 0.73 -6.07 -18.69
CA ASP A 34 -0.55 -6.71 -18.41
C ASP A 34 -0.99 -6.40 -16.98
N LEU A 35 -2.19 -5.81 -16.87
CA LEU A 35 -2.79 -5.50 -15.57
C LEU A 35 -3.20 -6.76 -14.81
N GLU A 36 -3.50 -7.87 -15.51
CA GLU A 36 -3.86 -9.14 -14.90
C GLU A 36 -2.69 -9.75 -14.14
N GLU A 37 -1.48 -9.72 -14.72
CA GLU A 37 -0.25 -10.15 -14.04
C GLU A 37 0.02 -9.33 -12.76
N GLY A 38 -0.27 -8.03 -12.80
CA GLY A 38 -0.14 -7.16 -11.63
C GLY A 38 -1.13 -7.51 -10.52
N GLU A 39 -2.39 -7.79 -10.87
CA GLU A 39 -3.42 -8.24 -9.91
C GLU A 39 -3.06 -9.60 -9.31
N ASP A 40 -2.56 -10.53 -10.13
CA ASP A 40 -2.08 -11.84 -9.68
C ASP A 40 -0.88 -11.70 -8.74
N PHE A 41 0.06 -10.79 -9.04
CA PHE A 41 1.18 -10.48 -8.16
C PHE A 41 0.68 -9.98 -6.79
N VAL A 42 -0.29 -9.06 -6.77
CA VAL A 42 -0.91 -8.61 -5.53
C VAL A 42 -1.58 -9.77 -4.78
N ALA A 43 -2.31 -10.63 -5.49
CA ALA A 43 -3.00 -11.77 -4.90
C ALA A 43 -2.02 -12.81 -4.32
N GLN A 44 -0.82 -12.96 -4.88
CA GLN A 44 0.22 -13.84 -4.37
C GLN A 44 1.01 -13.22 -3.20
N HIS A 45 1.22 -11.90 -3.24
CA HIS A 45 2.08 -11.18 -2.31
C HIS A 45 1.34 -10.31 -1.28
N TRP A 46 0.01 -10.38 -1.18
CA TRP A 46 -0.80 -9.56 -0.27
C TRP A 46 -0.31 -9.55 1.19
N GLN A 47 0.27 -10.66 1.67
CA GLN A 47 0.81 -10.73 3.03
C GLN A 47 1.97 -9.76 3.25
N HIS A 48 2.79 -9.57 2.23
CA HIS A 48 3.93 -8.65 2.26
C HIS A 48 3.44 -7.21 2.31
N PHE A 49 2.55 -6.81 1.39
CA PHE A 49 1.95 -5.47 1.38
C PHE A 49 1.22 -5.16 2.69
N PHE A 50 0.48 -6.13 3.24
CA PHE A 50 -0.19 -5.97 4.53
C PHE A 50 0.82 -5.79 5.67
N ALA A 51 1.89 -6.58 5.69
CA ALA A 51 2.91 -6.47 6.73
C ALA A 51 3.60 -5.10 6.69
N GLN A 52 3.92 -4.56 5.51
CA GLN A 52 4.53 -3.24 5.39
C GLN A 52 3.62 -2.13 5.91
N ALA A 53 2.34 -2.15 5.54
CA ALA A 53 1.38 -1.18 6.08
C ALA A 53 1.23 -1.29 7.61
N LEU A 54 1.20 -2.51 8.16
CA LEU A 54 1.13 -2.70 9.61
C LEU A 54 2.38 -2.22 10.32
N GLU A 55 3.57 -2.40 9.72
CA GLU A 55 4.84 -1.94 10.29
C GLU A 55 4.93 -0.42 10.35
N ASP A 56 4.42 0.26 9.32
CA ASP A 56 4.33 1.73 9.33
C ASP A 56 3.36 2.26 10.40
N TRP A 57 2.31 1.51 10.74
CA TRP A 57 1.31 1.93 11.73
C TRP A 57 1.62 1.50 13.17
N GLU A 58 2.27 0.34 13.36
CA GLU A 58 2.56 -0.25 14.66
C GLU A 58 3.82 -1.12 14.58
N LEU A 59 4.90 -0.67 15.21
CA LEU A 59 6.19 -1.37 15.21
C LEU A 59 6.18 -2.62 16.11
N ASP A 60 5.31 -2.67 17.12
CA ASP A 60 5.16 -3.83 17.99
C ASP A 60 4.32 -4.93 17.30
N ARG A 61 5.02 -5.87 16.66
CA ARG A 61 4.42 -7.01 15.94
C ARG A 61 3.52 -7.89 16.81
N SER A 62 3.65 -7.86 18.14
CA SER A 62 2.77 -8.63 19.03
C SER A 62 1.32 -8.09 19.05
N ARG A 63 1.15 -6.82 18.66
CA ARG A 63 -0.14 -6.14 18.56
C ARG A 63 -0.81 -6.29 17.20
N TRP A 64 -0.10 -6.84 16.21
CA TRP A 64 -0.67 -7.07 14.90
C TRP A 64 -1.80 -8.12 14.97
N PRO A 65 -2.74 -8.09 14.02
CA PRO A 65 -3.69 -9.18 13.84
C PRO A 65 -2.95 -10.53 13.71
N LYS A 66 -3.25 -11.47 14.62
CA LYS A 66 -2.56 -12.78 14.68
C LYS A 66 -2.85 -13.68 13.49
N GLN A 67 -4.05 -13.60 12.93
CA GLN A 67 -4.45 -14.32 11.72
C GLN A 67 -4.83 -13.31 10.65
N ARG A 68 -3.90 -13.01 9.75
CA ARG A 68 -4.16 -12.18 8.58
C ARG A 68 -4.73 -13.05 7.48
N THR A 69 -5.73 -12.55 6.76
CA THR A 69 -6.38 -13.25 5.64
C THR A 69 -6.47 -12.33 4.42
N PRO A 70 -6.59 -12.88 3.19
CA PRO A 70 -6.78 -12.07 1.99
C PRO A 70 -8.03 -11.19 2.06
N ALA A 71 -9.11 -11.69 2.67
CA ALA A 71 -10.35 -10.93 2.84
C ALA A 71 -10.15 -9.71 3.77
N MET A 72 -9.33 -9.85 4.81
CA MET A 72 -8.99 -8.73 5.69
C MET A 72 -8.17 -7.69 4.93
N PHE A 73 -7.18 -8.12 4.14
CA PHE A 73 -6.39 -7.22 3.29
C PHE A 73 -7.28 -6.43 2.33
N ARG A 74 -8.14 -7.09 1.55
CA ARG A 74 -9.07 -6.44 0.61
C ARG A 74 -10.10 -5.53 1.28
N GLY A 75 -10.42 -5.78 2.56
CA GLY A 75 -11.32 -4.92 3.32
C GLY A 75 -10.64 -3.69 3.94
N TRP A 76 -9.31 -3.68 3.99
CA TRP A 76 -8.52 -2.62 4.63
C TRP A 76 -7.87 -1.69 3.60
N PHE A 77 -7.53 -2.21 2.44
CA PHE A 77 -6.81 -1.48 1.41
C PHE A 77 -7.61 -1.42 0.11
N GLU A 78 -7.60 -0.24 -0.51
CA GLU A 78 -7.94 -0.06 -1.91
C GLU A 78 -6.65 -0.24 -2.71
N VAL A 79 -6.59 -1.28 -3.55
CA VAL A 79 -5.44 -1.58 -4.39
C VAL A 79 -5.76 -1.19 -5.82
N THR A 80 -4.83 -0.53 -6.49
CA THR A 80 -4.95 -0.16 -7.90
C THR A 80 -3.67 -0.55 -8.62
N VAL A 81 -3.81 -1.38 -9.65
CA VAL A 81 -2.71 -1.71 -10.57
C VAL A 81 -2.71 -0.70 -11.70
N CYS A 82 -1.55 -0.07 -11.93
CA CYS A 82 -1.32 0.87 -13.01
C CYS A 82 -0.41 0.22 -14.04
N CYS A 83 -0.59 0.55 -15.33
CA CYS A 83 0.23 -0.01 -16.40
C CYS A 83 1.71 0.34 -16.23
N GLY A 84 2.04 1.51 -15.69
CA GLY A 84 3.40 1.83 -15.28
C GLY A 84 3.51 3.21 -14.65
N VAL A 85 4.76 3.56 -14.31
CA VAL A 85 5.14 4.85 -13.72
C VAL A 85 6.14 5.51 -14.65
N LEU A 86 5.88 6.75 -15.07
CA LEU A 86 6.85 7.54 -15.81
C LEU A 86 7.67 8.37 -14.83
N ASP A 87 8.97 8.08 -14.77
CA ASP A 87 9.91 8.93 -14.07
C ASP A 87 10.27 10.13 -14.94
N LEU A 88 9.82 11.32 -14.52
CA LEU A 88 10.16 12.60 -15.16
C LEU A 88 11.38 13.26 -14.51
N GLY A 89 12.02 12.59 -13.55
CA GLY A 89 13.23 12.99 -12.86
C GLY A 89 14.48 12.84 -13.74
N GLY A 90 14.49 13.52 -14.89
CA GLY A 90 15.74 13.70 -15.64
C GLY A 90 16.69 14.56 -14.83
N HIS A 91 17.78 13.98 -14.32
CA HIS A 91 18.95 14.79 -13.98
C HIS A 91 19.55 15.28 -15.30
N PRO A 92 19.68 16.60 -15.56
CA PRO A 92 20.30 17.06 -16.78
C PRO A 92 21.80 16.75 -16.72
N GLY A 93 22.22 15.75 -17.49
CA GLY A 93 23.62 15.44 -17.80
C GLY A 93 24.30 14.50 -16.83
N GLN A 94 24.63 13.30 -17.31
CA GLN A 94 26.03 12.92 -17.55
C GLN A 94 26.05 12.10 -18.84
N GLU A 95 26.38 12.79 -19.94
CA GLU A 95 26.85 12.17 -21.17
C GLU A 95 28.30 11.73 -20.93
N ASP A 96 28.62 10.46 -21.19
CA ASP A 96 29.99 9.95 -21.33
C ASP A 96 30.49 10.15 -22.77
#